data_AF-D4CEW7-F1
#
_entry.id   AF-D4CEW7-F1
#
_cell.length_a   1.000
_cell.length_b   1.000
_cell.length_c   1.000
_cell.angle_alpha   90.00
_cell.angle_beta   90.00
_cell.angle_gamma   90.00
#
_symmetry.space_group_name_H-M   'P 1'
#
loop_
_entity.id
_entity.type
_entity.pdbx_description
1 polymer ?
#
loop_
_entity_poly.entity_id
_entity_poly.type
_entity_poly.pdbx_seq_one_letter_code
_entity_poly.pdbx_strand_id
1 'polypeptide(L)'
;MAAVQPDDGCGRLDRCTSDRMSAARREAAAIRQNRWEMTRRMHSTVVIKGSQAGMTVILDPDVPFERLLEDIAKKFKDSARFWGAVQITLTLEGRRLTPREELAVVQAITDNSQIEILCLLDTDANRIARCEKALTERLMELSSQTGQFYKGDLKRGDVLESEASIVVIGDVNHGARVIAKGNIVILGSLHGSAYAGAAGNASAVVMAMEMVPMQVRIADFSTLPEDKGKKLGKGPVIASAQDDSIIVRPIRKSFLNYLNFI
;
A
#
# COMPACT_ATOMS: atom_id res chain seq x y z
N MET A 1 25.06 -65.82 7.41
CA MET A 1 25.46 -64.40 7.24
C MET A 1 24.34 -63.56 7.81
N ALA A 2 24.65 -62.84 8.89
CA ALA A 2 23.70 -62.18 9.77
C ALA A 2 23.20 -60.84 9.21
N ALA A 3 21.95 -60.53 9.53
CA ALA A 3 21.31 -59.23 9.35
C ALA A 3 21.87 -58.21 10.36
N VAL A 4 22.04 -56.95 9.93
CA VAL A 4 22.34 -55.81 10.79
C VAL A 4 21.46 -54.63 10.37
N GLN A 5 20.64 -54.16 11.31
CA GLN A 5 19.87 -52.92 11.25
C GLN A 5 20.79 -51.71 11.53
N PRO A 6 20.43 -50.48 11.10
CA PRO A 6 21.02 -49.27 11.67
C PRO A 6 20.19 -48.73 12.85
N ASP A 7 20.93 -48.24 13.84
CA ASP A 7 20.53 -47.82 15.18
C ASP A 7 19.61 -46.60 15.27
N ASP A 8 18.65 -46.68 16.20
CA ASP A 8 17.88 -45.58 16.76
C ASP A 8 18.68 -44.86 17.86
N GLY A 9 19.06 -43.61 17.60
CA GLY A 9 19.71 -42.70 18.55
C GLY A 9 18.86 -41.47 18.89
N CYS A 10 18.19 -41.53 20.04
CA CYS A 10 17.74 -40.46 20.95
C CYS A 10 18.16 -39.01 20.57
N GLY A 11 17.30 -37.99 20.46
CA GLY A 11 16.29 -37.55 21.43
C GLY A 11 16.83 -36.41 22.32
N ARG A 12 16.10 -35.29 22.37
CA ARG A 12 16.26 -34.07 23.23
C ARG A 12 17.10 -32.94 22.66
N LEU A 13 16.44 -31.96 22.03
CA LEU A 13 16.84 -30.55 22.13
C LEU A 13 15.70 -29.53 21.88
N ASP A 14 14.58 -29.94 21.28
CA ASP A 14 13.56 -28.96 20.84
C ASP A 14 12.42 -28.61 21.85
N ARG A 15 12.46 -29.14 23.08
CA ARG A 15 11.42 -28.83 24.09
C ARG A 15 11.78 -27.74 25.10
N CYS A 16 13.03 -27.25 25.13
CA CYS A 16 13.44 -26.24 26.12
C CYS A 16 13.25 -24.78 25.66
N THR A 17 13.06 -24.53 24.36
CA THR A 17 12.93 -23.18 23.79
C THR A 17 11.49 -22.67 23.77
N SER A 18 10.49 -23.54 23.63
CA SER A 18 9.07 -23.15 23.66
C SER A 18 8.61 -22.71 25.06
N ASP A 19 9.07 -23.40 26.12
CA ASP A 19 8.67 -23.10 27.49
C ASP A 19 9.26 -21.79 28.01
N ARG A 20 10.50 -21.46 27.62
CA ARG A 20 11.15 -20.19 27.96
C ARG A 20 10.48 -18.99 27.29
N MET A 21 9.99 -19.13 26.04
CA MET A 21 9.18 -18.07 25.40
C MET A 21 7.80 -17.90 26.05
N SER A 22 7.20 -18.98 26.57
CA SER A 22 5.90 -18.90 27.26
C SER A 22 6.01 -18.23 28.65
N ALA A 23 7.14 -18.42 29.34
CA ALA A 23 7.44 -17.78 30.62
C ALA A 23 7.71 -16.27 30.44
N ALA A 24 8.53 -15.89 29.45
CA ALA A 24 8.81 -14.48 29.15
C ALA A 24 7.55 -13.68 28.74
N ARG A 25 6.60 -14.33 28.03
CA ARG A 25 5.29 -13.72 27.70
C ARG A 25 4.39 -13.54 28.93
N ARG A 26 4.39 -14.47 29.88
CA ARG A 26 3.64 -14.37 31.14
C ARG A 26 4.24 -13.34 32.09
N GLU A 27 5.56 -13.22 32.13
CA GLU A 27 6.29 -12.25 32.95
C GLU A 27 6.15 -10.83 32.40
N ALA A 28 6.18 -10.65 31.08
CA ALA A 28 5.86 -9.37 30.43
C ALA A 28 4.38 -8.95 30.64
N ALA A 29 3.44 -9.89 30.69
CA ALA A 29 2.04 -9.62 31.00
C ALA A 29 1.84 -9.22 32.47
N ALA A 30 2.53 -9.87 33.41
CA ALA A 30 2.47 -9.54 34.85
C ALA A 30 3.10 -8.17 35.17
N ILE A 31 4.25 -7.85 34.55
CA ILE A 31 4.89 -6.53 34.66
C ILE A 31 4.05 -5.43 34.01
N ARG A 32 3.24 -5.76 32.98
CA ARG A 32 2.25 -4.85 32.41
C ARG A 32 1.10 -4.63 33.40
N GLN A 33 0.52 -5.69 33.96
CA GLN A 33 -0.58 -5.64 34.95
C GLN A 33 -0.26 -4.70 36.13
N ASN A 34 0.92 -4.86 36.76
CA ASN A 34 1.35 -4.01 37.89
C ASN A 34 1.57 -2.54 37.49
N ARG A 35 1.88 -2.27 36.22
CA ARG A 35 2.06 -0.91 35.70
C ARG A 35 0.72 -0.21 35.45
N TRP A 36 -0.30 -0.97 35.04
CA TRP A 36 -1.68 -0.49 34.91
C TRP A 36 -2.28 -0.09 36.26
N GLU A 37 -2.02 -0.88 37.31
CA GLU A 37 -2.45 -0.57 38.68
C GLU A 37 -1.81 0.73 39.22
N MET A 38 -0.59 1.04 38.79
CA MET A 38 0.10 2.28 39.17
C MET A 38 -0.46 3.51 38.43
N THR A 39 -0.90 3.35 37.17
CA THR A 39 -1.63 4.40 36.43
C THR A 39 -3.06 4.62 36.89
N ARG A 40 -3.74 3.65 37.54
CA ARG A 40 -5.07 3.88 38.17
C ARG A 40 -5.06 4.98 39.24
N ARG A 41 -3.91 5.32 39.81
CA ARG A 41 -3.77 6.40 40.80
C ARG A 41 -3.76 7.81 40.19
N MET A 42 -3.76 7.95 38.87
CA MET A 42 -3.93 9.24 38.18
C MET A 42 -5.12 9.14 37.23
N HIS A 43 -6.10 10.04 37.37
CA HIS A 43 -7.36 10.11 36.63
C HIS A 43 -7.19 10.35 35.11
N SER A 44 -6.55 9.44 34.39
CA SER A 44 -6.42 9.51 32.93
C SER A 44 -6.95 8.23 32.29
N THR A 45 -8.20 8.30 31.84
CA THR A 45 -8.96 7.28 31.10
C THR A 45 -8.38 6.96 29.72
N VAL A 46 -7.61 7.88 29.16
CA VAL A 46 -6.92 7.76 27.87
C VAL A 46 -5.45 8.12 28.09
N VAL A 47 -4.52 7.30 27.61
CA VAL A 47 -3.08 7.58 27.69
C VAL A 47 -2.49 7.58 26.28
N ILE A 48 -1.77 8.64 25.94
CA ILE A 48 -1.13 8.79 24.62
C ILE A 48 0.37 8.63 24.81
N LYS A 49 0.98 7.71 24.05
CA LYS A 49 2.43 7.50 24.02
C LYS A 49 2.94 7.72 22.61
N GLY A 50 3.78 8.72 22.43
CA GLY A 50 4.50 8.96 21.18
C GLY A 50 5.84 8.21 21.15
N SER A 51 6.21 7.70 19.98
CA SER A 51 7.52 7.12 19.68
C SER A 51 7.98 7.53 18.28
N GLN A 52 9.25 7.29 17.93
CA GLN A 52 9.74 7.53 16.57
C GLN A 52 9.08 6.62 15.50
N ALA A 53 8.51 5.49 15.91
CA ALA A 53 7.86 4.52 15.01
C ALA A 53 6.33 4.73 14.87
N GLY A 54 5.73 5.60 15.69
CA GLY A 54 4.30 5.80 15.72
C GLY A 54 3.75 6.22 17.08
N MET A 55 2.43 6.23 17.19
CA MET A 55 1.67 6.64 18.37
C MET A 55 0.83 5.48 18.89
N THR A 56 0.88 5.25 20.20
CA THR A 56 0.03 4.29 20.89
C THR A 56 -0.98 5.03 21.74
N VAL A 57 -2.27 4.80 21.50
CA VAL A 57 -3.37 5.29 22.32
C VAL A 57 -3.91 4.13 23.14
N ILE A 58 -3.83 4.29 24.46
CA ILE A 58 -4.23 3.32 25.45
C ILE A 58 -5.57 3.77 26.04
N LEU A 59 -6.57 2.90 25.97
CA LEU A 59 -7.94 3.15 26.42
C LEU A 59 -8.27 2.31 27.65
N ASP A 60 -8.92 2.93 28.64
CA ASP A 60 -9.41 2.23 29.82
C ASP A 60 -10.58 1.28 29.48
N PRO A 61 -10.51 -0.02 29.83
CA PRO A 61 -11.58 -0.97 29.55
C PRO A 61 -12.83 -0.77 30.42
N ASP A 62 -12.71 -0.13 31.58
CA ASP A 62 -13.79 0.01 32.57
C ASP A 62 -14.67 1.26 32.31
N VAL A 63 -14.26 2.14 31.38
CA VAL A 63 -14.94 3.41 31.06
C VAL A 63 -15.88 3.26 29.86
N PRO A 64 -17.08 3.88 29.82
CA PRO A 64 -17.94 3.86 28.64
C PRO A 64 -17.24 4.43 27.39
N PHE A 65 -17.45 3.80 26.23
CA PHE A 65 -16.76 4.17 24.99
C PHE A 65 -17.01 5.63 24.56
N GLU A 66 -18.22 6.13 24.75
CA GLU A 66 -18.59 7.52 24.45
C GLU A 66 -17.75 8.52 25.25
N ARG A 67 -17.49 8.23 26.53
CA ARG A 67 -16.60 9.05 27.38
C ARG A 67 -15.15 8.99 26.91
N LEU A 68 -14.69 7.83 26.44
CA LEU A 68 -13.35 7.70 25.87
C LEU A 68 -13.18 8.57 24.62
N LEU A 69 -14.20 8.67 23.75
CA LEU A 69 -14.15 9.55 22.58
C LEU A 69 -14.04 11.03 22.96
N GLU A 70 -14.81 11.47 23.97
CA GLU A 70 -14.72 12.84 24.51
C GLU A 70 -13.30 13.13 25.04
N ASP A 71 -12.74 12.18 25.79
CA ASP A 71 -11.41 12.31 26.39
C ASP A 71 -10.29 12.30 25.33
N ILE A 72 -10.43 11.48 24.28
CA ILE A 72 -9.53 11.48 23.12
C ILE A 72 -9.59 12.85 22.43
N ALA A 73 -10.78 13.30 22.05
CA ALA A 73 -10.97 14.57 21.36
C ALA A 73 -10.35 15.74 22.15
N LYS A 74 -10.59 15.77 23.47
CA LYS A 74 -10.00 16.78 24.37
C LYS A 74 -8.48 16.72 24.38
N LYS A 75 -7.88 15.54 24.56
CA LYS A 75 -6.43 15.39 24.62
C LYS A 75 -5.72 15.77 23.32
N PHE A 76 -6.29 15.42 22.18
CA PHE A 76 -5.71 15.74 20.87
C PHE A 76 -5.89 17.20 20.51
N LYS A 77 -7.00 17.83 20.90
CA LYS A 77 -7.21 19.28 20.77
C LYS A 77 -6.22 20.08 21.62
N ASP A 78 -6.01 19.68 22.87
CA ASP A 78 -5.06 20.33 23.78
C ASP A 78 -3.59 20.12 23.34
N SER A 79 -3.30 18.99 22.69
CA SER A 79 -1.96 18.64 22.21
C SER A 79 -1.69 19.03 20.76
N ALA A 80 -2.62 19.70 20.07
CA ALA A 80 -2.54 20.00 18.64
C ALA A 80 -1.30 20.82 18.22
N ARG A 81 -0.69 21.57 19.16
CA ARG A 81 0.57 22.31 18.92
C ARG A 81 1.83 21.44 18.93
N PHE A 82 1.77 20.24 19.50
CA PHE A 82 2.91 19.34 19.63
C PHE A 82 3.08 18.44 18.40
N TRP A 83 1.99 18.14 17.74
CA TRP A 83 1.94 17.31 16.54
C TRP A 83 1.88 18.23 15.32
N GLY A 84 3.04 18.50 14.70
CA GLY A 84 3.07 19.07 13.35
C GLY A 84 2.36 18.14 12.35
N ALA A 85 2.31 18.49 11.07
CA ALA A 85 1.82 17.61 10.01
C ALA A 85 2.69 16.34 9.92
N VAL A 86 2.41 15.37 10.79
CA VAL A 86 3.14 14.12 10.93
C VAL A 86 2.19 13.01 10.53
N GLN A 87 2.54 12.39 9.41
CA GLN A 87 2.03 11.10 8.99
C GLN A 87 2.44 10.06 10.03
N ILE A 88 1.48 9.54 10.80
CA ILE A 88 1.76 8.66 11.94
C ILE A 88 0.98 7.36 11.89
N THR A 89 1.62 6.32 12.39
CA THR A 89 1.01 5.02 12.59
C THR A 89 0.34 4.95 13.97
N LEU A 90 -0.90 4.46 14.06
CA LEU A 90 -1.68 4.42 15.31
C LEU A 90 -1.85 2.98 15.81
N THR A 91 -1.51 2.74 17.08
CA THR A 91 -1.79 1.48 17.79
C THR A 91 -2.82 1.73 18.88
N LEU A 92 -3.90 0.95 18.93
CA LEU A 92 -4.93 1.04 19.98
C LEU A 92 -4.74 -0.11 20.97
N GLU A 93 -4.55 0.22 22.25
CA GLU A 93 -4.31 -0.76 23.33
C GLU A 93 -5.23 -0.50 24.53
N GLY A 94 -5.23 -1.42 25.50
CA GLY A 94 -5.95 -1.28 26.78
C GLY A 94 -7.40 -1.74 26.76
N ARG A 95 -8.07 -1.68 25.60
CA ARG A 95 -9.45 -2.14 25.43
C ARG A 95 -9.63 -2.90 24.11
N ARG A 96 -10.45 -3.96 24.12
CA ARG A 96 -10.91 -4.59 22.88
C ARG A 96 -11.97 -3.72 22.22
N LEU A 97 -11.73 -3.35 20.97
CA LEU A 97 -12.62 -2.51 20.18
C LEU A 97 -13.17 -3.32 19.00
N THR A 98 -14.40 -3.01 18.62
CA THR A 98 -14.98 -3.42 17.34
C THR A 98 -14.43 -2.53 16.21
N PRO A 99 -14.48 -2.97 14.94
CA PRO A 99 -14.04 -2.15 13.81
C PRO A 99 -14.73 -0.77 13.73
N ARG A 100 -16.00 -0.69 14.14
CA ARG A 100 -16.76 0.57 14.19
C ARG A 100 -16.24 1.51 15.28
N GLU A 101 -15.87 0.97 16.44
CA GLU A 101 -15.29 1.75 17.53
C GLU A 101 -13.88 2.24 17.17
N GLU A 102 -13.07 1.41 16.51
CA GLU A 102 -11.74 1.83 16.03
C GLU A 102 -11.83 2.98 15.02
N LEU A 103 -12.76 2.88 14.06
CA LEU A 103 -13.03 3.95 13.10
C LEU A 103 -13.43 5.24 13.83
N ALA A 104 -14.31 5.13 14.84
CA ALA A 104 -14.74 6.28 15.63
C ALA A 104 -13.59 6.92 16.43
N VAL A 105 -12.65 6.13 16.93
CA VAL A 105 -11.43 6.64 17.59
C VAL A 105 -10.52 7.37 16.59
N VAL A 106 -10.28 6.77 15.41
CA VAL A 106 -9.49 7.40 14.34
C VAL A 106 -10.12 8.74 13.95
N GLN A 107 -11.43 8.76 13.71
CA GLN A 107 -12.16 9.95 13.33
C GLN A 107 -12.11 11.02 14.44
N ALA A 108 -12.24 10.63 15.71
CA ALA A 108 -12.10 11.57 16.82
C ALA A 108 -10.70 12.20 16.89
N ILE A 109 -9.65 11.48 16.49
CA ILE A 109 -8.28 12.03 16.45
C ILE A 109 -8.11 12.97 15.25
N THR A 110 -8.53 12.57 14.05
CA THR A 110 -8.39 13.37 12.83
C THR A 110 -9.24 14.63 12.85
N ASP A 111 -10.46 14.56 13.38
CA ASP A 111 -11.37 15.72 13.44
C ASP A 111 -10.91 16.78 14.46
N ASN A 112 -10.07 16.39 15.42
CA ASN A 112 -9.60 17.25 16.51
C ASN A 112 -8.10 17.55 16.45
N SER A 113 -7.39 17.16 15.38
CA SER A 113 -5.95 17.42 15.22
C SER A 113 -5.55 17.54 13.75
N GLN A 114 -4.32 17.97 13.48
CA GLN A 114 -3.75 17.98 12.11
C GLN A 114 -3.01 16.67 11.77
N ILE A 115 -3.29 15.60 12.52
CA ILE A 115 -2.61 14.32 12.37
C ILE A 115 -3.26 13.53 11.23
N GLU A 116 -2.45 13.11 10.27
CA GLU A 116 -2.85 12.10 9.29
C GLU A 116 -2.48 10.70 9.80
N ILE A 117 -3.49 9.89 10.08
CA ILE A 117 -3.30 8.49 10.50
C ILE A 117 -3.18 7.62 9.25
N LEU A 118 -1.99 7.09 9.00
CA LEU A 118 -1.70 6.26 7.82
C LEU A 118 -2.31 4.86 7.92
N CYS A 119 -2.17 4.23 9.09
CA CYS A 119 -2.73 2.91 9.34
C CYS A 119 -2.91 2.64 10.84
N LEU A 120 -3.87 1.78 11.15
CA LEU A 120 -4.04 1.16 12.46
C LEU A 120 -3.18 -0.11 12.51
N LEU A 121 -2.22 -0.16 13.43
CA LEU A 121 -1.49 -1.39 13.75
C LEU A 121 -2.33 -2.20 14.73
N ASP A 122 -2.89 -3.28 14.22
CA ASP A 122 -3.57 -4.28 15.03
C ASP A 122 -2.54 -5.15 15.76
N THR A 123 -2.73 -5.38 17.05
CA THR A 123 -1.85 -6.27 17.83
C THR A 123 -2.23 -7.74 17.68
N ASP A 124 -3.42 -8.04 17.11
CA ASP A 124 -3.90 -9.40 16.89
C ASP A 124 -3.69 -9.86 15.44
N ALA A 125 -2.81 -10.85 15.27
CA ALA A 125 -2.43 -11.45 13.98
C ALA A 125 -3.60 -11.95 13.11
N ASN A 126 -4.80 -12.14 13.69
CA ASN A 126 -5.99 -12.65 13.03
C ASN A 126 -6.91 -11.54 12.44
N ARG A 127 -6.57 -10.27 12.66
CA ARG A 127 -7.28 -9.10 12.10
C ARG A 127 -6.54 -8.46 10.92
N ILE A 128 -5.22 -8.63 10.88
CA ILE A 128 -4.33 -8.25 9.77
C ILE A 128 -4.85 -8.79 8.42
N ALA A 129 -5.23 -10.07 8.36
CA ALA A 129 -5.68 -10.71 7.12
C ALA A 129 -7.05 -10.22 6.58
N ARG A 130 -7.93 -9.69 7.43
CA ARG A 130 -9.25 -9.16 7.00
C ARG A 130 -9.19 -7.69 6.62
N CYS A 131 -8.33 -6.92 7.30
CA CYS A 131 -8.08 -5.52 6.99
C CYS A 131 -7.27 -5.39 5.69
N GLU A 132 -6.28 -6.26 5.47
CA GLU A 132 -5.46 -6.25 4.25
C GLU A 132 -6.31 -6.44 2.99
N LYS A 133 -7.34 -7.30 3.03
CA LYS A 133 -8.21 -7.51 1.87
C LYS A 133 -9.12 -6.31 1.57
N ALA A 134 -9.77 -5.75 2.59
CA ALA A 134 -10.64 -4.57 2.42
C ALA A 134 -9.85 -3.29 2.09
N LEU A 135 -8.65 -3.15 2.65
CA LEU A 135 -7.72 -2.06 2.34
C LEU A 135 -7.13 -2.23 0.94
N THR A 136 -6.78 -3.46 0.52
CA THR A 136 -6.31 -3.74 -0.84
C THR A 136 -7.41 -3.48 -1.86
N GLU A 137 -8.65 -3.88 -1.59
CA GLU A 137 -9.81 -3.59 -2.45
C GLU A 137 -10.06 -2.08 -2.55
N ARG A 138 -10.03 -1.34 -1.43
CA ARG A 138 -10.16 0.13 -1.45
C ARG A 138 -8.97 0.84 -2.10
N LEU A 139 -7.75 0.37 -1.90
CA LEU A 139 -6.55 0.89 -2.57
C LEU A 139 -6.57 0.57 -4.07
N MET A 140 -7.07 -0.60 -4.48
CA MET A 140 -7.31 -0.94 -5.90
C MET A 140 -8.38 -0.04 -6.52
N GLU A 141 -9.48 0.23 -5.81
CA GLU A 141 -10.51 1.17 -6.26
C GLU A 141 -9.94 2.59 -6.39
N LEU A 142 -9.23 3.09 -5.38
CA LEU A 142 -8.64 4.43 -5.40
C LEU A 142 -7.52 4.56 -6.43
N SER A 143 -6.68 3.54 -6.63
CA SER A 143 -5.64 3.54 -7.68
C SER A 143 -6.22 3.40 -9.09
N SER A 144 -7.43 2.84 -9.23
CA SER A 144 -8.18 2.88 -10.50
C SER A 144 -8.74 4.27 -10.83
N GLN A 145 -8.95 5.11 -9.81
CA GLN A 145 -9.48 6.49 -9.91
C GLN A 145 -8.40 7.57 -9.87
N THR A 146 -7.19 7.26 -9.41
CA THR A 146 -6.09 8.22 -9.27
C THR A 146 -4.97 7.91 -10.26
N GLY A 147 -4.59 8.90 -11.07
CA GLY A 147 -3.46 8.81 -11.99
C GLY A 147 -2.28 9.63 -11.48
N GLN A 148 -1.06 9.10 -11.62
CA GLN A 148 0.16 9.84 -11.34
C GLN A 148 0.55 10.71 -12.54
N PHE A 149 1.10 11.89 -12.28
CA PHE A 149 1.64 12.76 -13.32
C PHE A 149 3.15 12.91 -13.13
N TYR A 150 3.90 12.63 -14.19
CA TYR A 150 5.33 12.90 -14.25
C TYR A 150 5.58 13.98 -15.29
N LYS A 151 6.27 15.05 -14.90
CA LYS A 151 6.64 16.15 -15.81
C LYS A 151 8.14 16.12 -16.03
N GLY A 152 8.55 15.87 -17.27
CA GLY A 152 9.94 15.77 -17.68
C GLY A 152 10.19 14.63 -18.66
N ASP A 153 11.38 14.62 -19.24
CA ASP A 153 11.81 13.58 -20.17
C ASP A 153 12.57 12.49 -19.44
N LEU A 154 12.25 11.24 -19.74
CA LEU A 154 12.99 10.07 -19.26
C LEU A 154 14.15 9.76 -20.21
N LYS A 155 15.34 9.59 -19.64
CA LYS A 155 16.60 9.37 -20.36
C LYS A 155 17.06 7.93 -20.21
N ARG A 156 18.14 7.58 -20.93
CA ARG A 156 18.73 6.24 -20.88
C ARG A 156 19.06 5.85 -19.43
N GLY A 157 18.53 4.71 -18.99
CA GLY A 157 18.72 4.18 -17.64
C GLY A 157 17.59 4.56 -16.67
N ASP A 158 16.76 5.54 -17.01
CA ASP A 158 15.65 5.94 -16.15
C ASP A 158 14.55 4.88 -16.18
N VAL A 159 14.06 4.55 -14.99
CA VAL A 159 12.93 3.63 -14.79
C VAL A 159 11.88 4.35 -13.95
N LEU A 160 10.70 4.54 -14.53
CA LEU A 160 9.55 5.17 -13.87
C LEU A 160 8.49 4.10 -13.61
N GLU A 161 8.23 3.80 -12.34
CA GLU A 161 7.27 2.77 -11.93
C GLU A 161 6.08 3.41 -11.21
N SER A 162 4.88 2.92 -11.51
CA SER A 162 3.63 3.40 -10.91
C SER A 162 2.69 2.25 -10.53
N GLU A 163 2.19 2.31 -9.30
CA GLU A 163 1.17 1.40 -8.79
C GLU A 163 -0.23 1.68 -9.37
N ALA A 164 -0.41 2.83 -10.01
CA ALA A 164 -1.65 3.25 -10.67
C ALA A 164 -1.39 3.60 -12.15
N SER A 165 -2.38 4.17 -12.84
CA SER A 165 -2.15 4.74 -14.17
C SER A 165 -1.17 5.93 -14.10
N ILE A 166 -0.40 6.17 -15.15
CA ILE A 166 0.57 7.27 -15.20
C ILE A 166 0.45 8.08 -16.49
N VAL A 167 0.55 9.40 -16.34
CA VAL A 167 0.65 10.37 -17.42
C VAL A 167 2.05 10.99 -17.40
N VAL A 168 2.81 10.79 -18.47
CA VAL A 168 4.12 11.39 -18.70
C VAL A 168 3.93 12.63 -19.59
N ILE A 169 4.28 13.79 -19.05
CA ILE A 169 4.32 15.07 -19.77
C ILE A 169 5.77 15.31 -20.20
N GLY A 170 6.15 14.71 -21.32
CA GLY A 170 7.52 14.68 -21.84
C GLY A 170 7.77 13.44 -22.69
N ASP A 171 9.03 13.26 -23.10
CA ASP A 171 9.46 12.15 -23.94
C ASP A 171 10.03 10.99 -23.14
N VAL A 172 9.81 9.77 -23.63
CA VAL A 172 10.43 8.55 -23.10
C VAL A 172 11.51 8.09 -24.07
N ASN A 173 12.77 8.40 -23.79
CA ASN A 173 13.86 8.19 -24.74
C ASN A 173 14.38 6.74 -24.79
N HIS A 174 15.21 6.43 -25.78
CA HIS A 174 15.87 5.13 -25.89
C HIS A 174 16.63 4.75 -24.62
N GLY A 175 16.37 3.55 -24.11
CA GLY A 175 16.95 3.05 -22.87
C GLY A 175 16.24 3.50 -21.59
N ALA A 176 15.20 4.33 -21.70
CA ALA A 176 14.27 4.60 -20.60
C ALA A 176 13.15 3.55 -20.56
N ARG A 177 12.55 3.36 -19.39
CA ARG A 177 11.42 2.44 -19.19
C ARG A 177 10.33 3.08 -18.32
N VAL A 178 9.08 2.94 -18.74
CA VAL A 178 7.90 3.25 -17.92
C VAL A 178 7.15 1.97 -17.62
N ILE A 179 6.81 1.74 -16.36
CA ILE A 179 6.04 0.58 -15.89
C ILE A 179 4.85 1.09 -15.09
N ALA A 180 3.65 0.61 -15.41
CA ALA A 180 2.45 0.95 -14.67
C ALA A 180 1.54 -0.27 -14.50
N LYS A 181 0.92 -0.41 -13.32
CA LYS A 181 -0.14 -1.39 -13.11
C LYS A 181 -1.44 -1.01 -13.85
N GLY A 182 -1.65 0.28 -14.08
CA GLY A 182 -2.74 0.83 -14.88
C GLY A 182 -2.33 1.17 -16.32
N ASN A 183 -2.93 2.24 -16.85
CA ASN A 183 -2.65 2.77 -18.18
C ASN A 183 -1.36 3.61 -18.20
N ILE A 184 -0.72 3.70 -19.37
CA ILE A 184 0.39 4.62 -19.61
C ILE A 184 -0.04 5.60 -20.69
N VAL A 185 0.02 6.90 -20.38
CA VAL A 185 -0.24 7.97 -21.34
C VAL A 185 1.00 8.85 -21.44
N ILE A 186 1.57 8.96 -22.63
CA ILE A 186 2.75 9.78 -22.90
C ILE A 186 2.32 10.94 -23.78
N LEU A 187 2.27 12.13 -23.20
CA LEU A 187 2.04 13.38 -23.90
C LEU A 187 3.35 13.86 -24.54
N GLY A 188 3.86 13.02 -25.45
CA GLY A 188 5.16 13.14 -26.09
C GLY A 188 5.49 11.90 -26.92
N SER A 189 6.78 11.63 -27.09
CA SER A 189 7.32 10.56 -27.94
C SER A 189 7.74 9.36 -27.10
N LEU A 190 7.28 8.17 -27.48
CA LEU A 190 7.73 6.90 -26.92
C LEU A 190 8.80 6.28 -27.81
N HIS A 191 10.07 6.48 -27.45
CA HIS A 191 11.25 5.87 -28.03
C HIS A 191 11.81 4.73 -27.16
N GLY A 192 11.55 4.76 -25.85
CA GLY A 192 11.99 3.76 -24.88
C GLY A 192 11.07 2.54 -24.82
N SER A 193 10.91 1.99 -23.62
CA SER A 193 10.01 0.86 -23.37
C SER A 193 8.85 1.26 -22.47
N ALA A 194 7.66 0.74 -22.74
CA ALA A 194 6.48 0.94 -21.91
C ALA A 194 5.87 -0.41 -21.53
N TYR A 195 5.58 -0.61 -20.24
CA TYR A 195 4.90 -1.80 -19.72
C TYR A 195 3.66 -1.39 -18.92
N ALA A 196 2.49 -1.42 -19.57
CA ALA A 196 1.21 -1.15 -18.93
C ALA A 196 0.53 -2.44 -18.44
N GLY A 197 -0.42 -2.31 -17.52
CA GLY A 197 -1.13 -3.46 -16.99
C GLY A 197 -0.22 -4.44 -16.23
N ALA A 198 0.85 -3.97 -15.60
CA ALA A 198 1.89 -4.81 -15.01
C ALA A 198 1.41 -5.79 -13.92
N ALA A 199 0.22 -5.54 -13.36
CA ALA A 199 -0.47 -6.43 -12.43
C ALA A 199 -1.38 -7.47 -13.13
N GLY A 200 -1.23 -7.68 -14.44
CA GLY A 200 -2.06 -8.61 -15.23
C GLY A 200 -3.30 -7.97 -15.84
N ASN A 201 -3.40 -6.64 -15.88
CA ASN A 201 -4.55 -5.96 -16.47
C ASN A 201 -4.41 -5.88 -17.99
N ALA A 202 -4.98 -6.85 -18.71
CA ALA A 202 -4.97 -6.90 -20.17
C ALA A 202 -5.81 -5.79 -20.83
N SER A 203 -6.73 -5.14 -20.11
CA SER A 203 -7.49 -4.00 -20.63
C SER A 203 -6.74 -2.68 -20.56
N ALA A 204 -5.50 -2.68 -20.03
CA ALA A 204 -4.68 -1.49 -19.98
C ALA A 204 -4.23 -1.05 -21.38
N VAL A 205 -3.93 0.24 -21.51
CA VAL A 205 -3.51 0.84 -22.78
C VAL A 205 -2.22 1.62 -22.64
N VAL A 206 -1.47 1.70 -23.74
CA VAL A 206 -0.33 2.61 -23.89
C VAL A 206 -0.66 3.62 -24.97
N MET A 207 -0.66 4.90 -24.63
CA MET A 207 -0.89 5.99 -25.57
C MET A 207 0.36 6.86 -25.69
N ALA A 208 0.68 7.28 -26.92
CA ALA A 208 1.73 8.25 -27.16
C ALA A 208 1.37 9.16 -28.35
N MET A 209 1.88 10.39 -28.36
CA MET A 209 1.73 11.32 -29.49
C MET A 209 2.55 10.86 -30.70
N GLU A 210 3.71 10.24 -30.43
CA GLU A 210 4.52 9.52 -31.40
C GLU A 210 5.00 8.21 -30.77
N MET A 211 4.85 7.10 -31.49
CA MET A 211 5.18 5.76 -30.99
C MET A 211 6.23 5.11 -31.89
N VAL A 212 7.49 5.13 -31.45
CA VAL A 212 8.63 4.43 -32.07
C VAL A 212 9.37 3.61 -30.99
N PRO A 213 8.67 2.69 -30.30
CA PRO A 213 9.13 2.08 -29.07
C PRO A 213 10.23 1.06 -29.33
N MET A 214 11.12 0.91 -28.35
CA MET A 214 11.96 -0.30 -28.24
C MET A 214 11.14 -1.51 -27.82
N GLN A 215 10.09 -1.32 -27.02
CA GLN A 215 9.15 -2.36 -26.66
C GLN A 215 7.87 -1.75 -26.08
N VAL A 216 6.72 -2.28 -26.46
CA VAL A 216 5.46 -2.08 -25.72
C VAL A 216 5.01 -3.42 -25.17
N ARG A 217 4.67 -3.45 -23.89
CA ARG A 217 4.10 -4.60 -23.20
C ARG A 217 2.81 -4.17 -22.51
N ILE A 218 1.78 -4.99 -22.60
CA ILE A 218 0.48 -4.81 -21.95
C ILE A 218 0.11 -6.14 -21.31
N ALA A 219 0.10 -6.21 -19.98
CA ALA A 219 0.01 -7.47 -19.24
C ALA A 219 1.03 -8.51 -19.78
N ASP A 220 0.56 -9.64 -20.29
CA ASP A 220 1.42 -10.70 -20.83
C ASP A 220 1.72 -10.57 -22.33
N PHE A 221 1.11 -9.58 -22.99
CA PHE A 221 1.29 -9.33 -24.42
C PHE A 221 2.43 -8.36 -24.65
N SER A 222 3.25 -8.61 -25.67
CA SER A 222 4.33 -7.71 -26.07
C SER A 222 4.39 -7.55 -27.58
N THR A 223 4.80 -6.37 -28.04
CA THR A 223 5.13 -6.11 -29.45
C THR A 223 6.18 -7.08 -29.96
N LEU A 224 6.09 -7.43 -31.25
CA LEU A 224 7.00 -8.40 -31.85
C LEU A 224 8.42 -7.83 -31.93
N PRO A 225 9.47 -8.68 -31.92
CA PRO A 225 10.85 -8.22 -32.04
C PRO A 225 11.13 -7.42 -33.33
N GLU A 226 10.35 -7.65 -34.37
CA GLU A 226 10.44 -6.93 -35.64
C GLU A 226 9.91 -5.50 -35.59
N ASP A 227 9.12 -5.14 -34.58
CA ASP A 227 8.56 -3.80 -34.38
C ASP A 227 9.51 -2.86 -33.63
N LYS A 228 10.63 -3.39 -33.12
CA LYS A 228 11.62 -2.63 -32.35
C LYS A 228 12.15 -1.44 -33.14
N GLY A 229 11.96 -0.23 -32.61
CA GLY A 229 12.43 1.00 -33.23
C GLY A 229 11.71 1.36 -34.53
N LYS A 230 10.62 0.67 -34.88
CA LYS A 230 9.75 1.04 -36.00
C LYS A 230 8.64 1.96 -35.52
N LYS A 231 8.26 2.89 -36.39
CA LYS A 231 7.15 3.81 -36.13
C LYS A 231 5.82 3.07 -36.23
N LEU A 232 5.10 3.00 -35.12
CA LEU A 232 3.81 2.33 -35.02
C LEU A 232 2.69 3.35 -35.28
N GLY A 233 2.28 3.47 -36.54
CA GLY A 233 1.20 4.37 -36.97
C GLY A 233 1.61 5.83 -37.23
N LYS A 234 0.62 6.68 -37.54
CA LYS A 234 0.82 8.11 -37.87
C LYS A 234 0.05 8.99 -36.87
N GLY A 235 0.73 9.98 -36.29
CA GLY A 235 0.16 10.86 -35.27
C GLY A 235 -0.05 10.15 -33.93
N PRO A 236 -0.90 10.69 -33.04
CA PRO A 236 -1.20 10.08 -31.76
C PRO A 236 -1.84 8.71 -31.94
N VAL A 237 -1.29 7.73 -31.26
CA VAL A 237 -1.70 6.32 -31.36
C VAL A 237 -1.89 5.72 -29.98
N ILE A 238 -2.76 4.72 -29.93
CA ILE A 238 -3.01 3.89 -28.77
C ILE A 238 -2.69 2.44 -29.11
N ALA A 239 -1.96 1.78 -28.23
CA ALA A 239 -1.70 0.36 -28.24
C ALA A 239 -2.58 -0.32 -27.17
N SER A 240 -3.24 -1.41 -27.54
CA SER A 240 -4.12 -2.21 -26.68
C SER A 240 -3.92 -3.69 -26.98
N ALA A 241 -4.05 -4.55 -25.97
CA ALA A 241 -4.07 -6.00 -26.19
C ALA A 241 -5.43 -6.46 -26.74
N GLN A 242 -5.42 -7.23 -27.81
CA GLN A 242 -6.60 -7.85 -28.41
C GLN A 242 -6.20 -9.12 -29.18
N ASP A 243 -7.00 -10.19 -29.04
CA ASP A 243 -6.79 -11.47 -29.74
C ASP A 243 -5.33 -11.97 -29.64
N ASP A 244 -4.82 -12.01 -28.40
CA ASP A 244 -3.46 -12.40 -28.03
C ASP A 244 -2.30 -11.59 -28.65
N SER A 245 -2.59 -10.41 -29.20
CA SER A 245 -1.60 -9.53 -29.82
C SER A 245 -1.76 -8.07 -29.39
N ILE A 246 -0.73 -7.26 -29.61
CA ILE A 246 -0.84 -5.81 -29.42
C ILE A 246 -1.28 -5.17 -30.74
N ILE A 247 -2.43 -4.50 -30.70
CA ILE A 247 -2.97 -3.74 -31.83
C ILE A 247 -2.75 -2.25 -31.60
N VAL A 248 -2.21 -1.56 -32.61
CA VAL A 248 -1.99 -0.10 -32.58
C VAL A 248 -3.00 0.60 -33.47
N ARG A 249 -3.68 1.61 -32.94
CA ARG A 249 -4.70 2.40 -33.65
C ARG A 249 -4.44 3.91 -33.53
N PRO A 250 -4.63 4.69 -34.60
CA PRO A 250 -4.66 6.15 -34.49
C PRO A 250 -5.82 6.63 -33.63
N ILE A 251 -5.58 7.65 -32.81
CA ILE A 251 -6.61 8.28 -31.98
C ILE A 251 -7.40 9.25 -32.86
N ARG A 252 -8.68 8.92 -33.11
CA ARG A 252 -9.65 9.84 -33.74
C ARG A 252 -10.30 10.71 -32.65
N LYS A 253 -10.79 11.91 -33.00
CA LYS A 253 -11.44 12.83 -32.04
C LYS A 253 -12.59 12.19 -31.22
N SER A 254 -13.24 11.16 -31.75
CA SER A 254 -14.29 10.37 -31.06
C SER A 254 -13.77 9.42 -29.98
N PHE A 255 -12.45 9.22 -29.89
CA PHE A 255 -11.81 8.20 -29.06
C PHE A 255 -11.49 8.69 -27.64
N LEU A 256 -11.59 10.00 -27.36
CA LEU A 256 -11.51 10.52 -25.99
C LEU A 256 -12.61 9.95 -25.08
N ASN A 257 -13.71 9.44 -25.68
CA ASN A 257 -14.76 8.72 -24.95
C ASN A 257 -14.31 7.35 -24.40
N TYR A 258 -13.18 6.79 -24.87
CA TYR A 258 -12.60 5.57 -24.29
C TYR A 258 -11.73 5.85 -23.06
N LEU A 259 -11.36 7.12 -22.84
CA LEU A 259 -10.70 7.56 -21.62
C LEU A 259 -11.79 7.95 -20.62
N ASN A 260 -12.42 6.95 -20.00
CA ASN A 260 -13.29 7.18 -18.84
C ASN A 260 -12.41 7.59 -17.66
N PHE A 261 -12.17 8.89 -17.54
CA PHE A 261 -11.77 9.50 -16.27
C PHE A 261 -13.05 9.65 -15.45
N ILE A 262 -13.18 8.84 -14.41
CA ILE A 262 -14.22 8.93 -13.38
C ILE A 262 -13.84 10.05 -12.41
#